data_AF-A0A959E3X1-F1
#
_entry.id   AF-A0A959E3X1-F1
#
_cell.length_a   1.000
_cell.length_b   1.000
_cell.length_c   1.000
_cell.angle_alpha   90.00
_cell.angle_beta   90.00
_cell.angle_gamma   90.00
#
_symmetry.space_group_name_H-M   'P 1'
#
loop_
_entity.id
_entity.type
_entity.pdbx_description
1 polymer ?
#
loop_
_entity_poly.entity_id
_entity_poly.type
_entity_poly.pdbx_seq_one_letter_code
_entity_poly.pdbx_strand_id
1 'polypeptide(L)'
;MSKLTIKSGQGELTLKKSQNLVGLKTTDPDKDAAQSDFVESEVFKNLGGFNVVTLKHDEQTLDDKLDEVRSLDEVAQGTHVYFAEGSQKPLIPTGELFITFHIGVTEPEQQIVLDEYRLELIERRDPVTIVAKVTAQSPNPLKVAAALQNIAMVKSAEPDMDSPLDAYFSAPGDNLLPNEWHLENPGYVVDVNFKLKKGADAKVMDAWRRLGNMGSGQVTVALIDNGFDLTHPDLKDKVYKPYDVWANSSSILQGDARYTHGTPCASVAIAASNGQGIVGAAPAARFMPVSGTSFSVRDTETMFDYCIKNGADIISCSWGTTDTSQRLNTLKEAAIAKAAKEGRNGKGCVILFAAGNEDLDYLNFYAAHPDVIAVGATTSLDEHASYSNRGKELSVCAPSNGDGQWPIIAARAWWDPGLSGETGEYRFWRDGRSRGDMYKHFGGTSSATPLVAGICALILSANPDLTAREVKEILQSTADKIGQSYEYTGGHSLKYGYGRVNADKAVAEALRRKEAAKPVVVEVSQGISSGQGLFRFGVTKQEAVGWGIQIGAFFDYGNVLIQAEKLQKQFNQPIVVSINELSGKTVYKVVVGAFSQKADADKLGQTVKAGGYSGAFTRNLADLA
;
A
#
# COMPACT_ATOMS: atom_id res chain seq x y z
N MET A 1 26.04 -2.74 -9.83
CA MET A 1 24.93 -2.18 -10.64
C MET A 1 25.52 -1.36 -11.78
N SER A 2 25.32 -1.76 -13.03
CA SER A 2 25.78 -0.99 -14.19
C SER A 2 24.84 0.19 -14.44
N LYS A 3 25.20 1.38 -13.94
CA LYS A 3 24.63 2.63 -14.47
C LYS A 3 25.16 2.79 -15.90
N LEU A 4 24.27 3.12 -16.83
CA LEU A 4 24.65 3.44 -18.20
C LEU A 4 24.22 4.87 -18.49
N THR A 5 25.14 5.70 -18.94
CA THR A 5 24.82 7.05 -19.41
C THR A 5 24.94 7.04 -20.93
N ILE A 6 23.88 7.47 -21.61
CA ILE A 6 23.85 7.66 -23.06
C ILE A 6 23.49 9.10 -23.37
N LYS A 7 24.01 9.66 -24.46
CA LYS A 7 23.46 10.91 -24.99
C LYS A 7 22.11 10.64 -25.65
N SER A 8 21.13 11.49 -25.40
CA SER A 8 19.84 11.48 -26.09
C SER A 8 19.34 12.91 -26.28
N GLY A 9 19.06 13.30 -27.53
CA GLY A 9 18.74 14.66 -27.89
C GLY A 9 19.83 15.66 -27.47
N GLN A 10 19.46 16.69 -26.71
CA GLN A 10 20.38 17.73 -26.22
C GLN A 10 21.03 17.42 -24.87
N GLY A 11 20.74 16.26 -24.27
CA GLY A 11 21.16 15.92 -22.91
C GLY A 11 21.78 14.54 -22.76
N GLU A 12 22.09 14.20 -21.51
CA GLU A 12 22.50 12.86 -21.10
C GLU A 12 21.36 12.18 -20.34
N LEU A 13 21.16 10.91 -20.63
CA LEU A 13 20.19 10.05 -19.96
C LEU A 13 20.94 9.00 -19.17
N THR A 14 20.91 9.11 -17.83
CA THR A 14 21.46 8.09 -16.93
C THR A 14 20.38 7.05 -16.63
N LEU A 15 20.64 5.83 -17.08
CA LEU A 15 19.75 4.69 -16.98
C LEU A 15 20.23 3.71 -15.91
N LYS A 16 19.28 3.27 -15.09
CA LYS A 16 19.46 2.17 -14.14
C LYS A 16 18.68 0.95 -14.63
N LYS A 17 19.39 -0.17 -14.78
CA LYS A 17 18.80 -1.46 -15.14
C LYS A 17 17.83 -1.93 -14.05
N SER A 18 16.62 -2.34 -14.44
CA SER A 18 15.64 -2.99 -13.56
C SER A 18 16.25 -4.26 -12.95
N GLN A 19 15.87 -4.55 -11.71
CA GLN A 19 16.27 -5.79 -11.04
C GLN A 19 15.23 -6.90 -11.20
N ASN A 20 14.01 -6.56 -11.64
CA ASN A 20 12.88 -7.49 -11.62
C ASN A 20 12.14 -7.56 -12.97
N LEU A 21 12.32 -6.57 -13.85
CA LEU A 21 11.54 -6.45 -15.08
C LEU A 21 12.40 -6.72 -16.31
N VAL A 22 11.85 -7.51 -17.22
CA VAL A 22 12.37 -7.76 -18.56
C VAL A 22 11.26 -7.60 -19.57
N GLY A 23 11.62 -7.33 -20.82
CA GLY A 23 10.71 -7.38 -21.96
C GLY A 23 10.94 -8.63 -22.78
N LEU A 24 9.87 -9.35 -23.12
CA LEU A 24 9.90 -10.53 -23.97
C LEU A 24 9.04 -10.35 -25.22
N LYS A 25 9.55 -10.85 -26.34
CA LYS A 25 8.80 -11.08 -27.59
C LYS A 25 8.89 -12.55 -27.93
N THR A 26 7.78 -13.14 -28.34
CA THR A 26 7.69 -14.51 -28.81
C THR A 26 8.05 -14.63 -30.29
N THR A 27 8.48 -15.82 -30.71
CA THR A 27 8.68 -16.13 -32.14
C THR A 27 7.37 -16.20 -32.92
N ASP A 28 6.27 -16.52 -32.23
CA ASP A 28 4.90 -16.39 -32.73
C ASP A 28 4.30 -15.06 -32.25
N PRO A 29 4.09 -14.07 -33.13
CA PRO A 29 3.60 -12.74 -32.74
C PRO A 29 2.17 -12.75 -32.17
N ASP A 30 1.39 -13.82 -32.38
CA ASP A 30 0.05 -13.96 -31.81
C ASP A 30 0.05 -14.60 -30.41
N LYS A 31 1.20 -15.13 -29.96
CA LYS A 31 1.36 -15.67 -28.62
C LYS A 31 1.71 -14.59 -27.61
N ASP A 32 1.08 -14.72 -26.45
CA ASP A 32 1.32 -13.86 -25.31
C ASP A 32 2.47 -14.43 -24.47
N ALA A 33 3.61 -13.74 -24.44
CA ALA A 33 4.79 -14.22 -23.71
C ALA A 33 4.51 -14.36 -22.20
N ALA A 34 3.50 -13.65 -21.67
CA ALA A 34 3.10 -13.74 -20.28
C ALA A 34 2.51 -15.11 -19.89
N GLN A 35 2.11 -15.94 -20.87
CA GLN A 35 1.57 -17.27 -20.63
C GLN A 35 2.64 -18.36 -20.52
N SER A 36 3.91 -18.04 -20.79
CA SER A 36 5.01 -18.99 -20.68
C SER A 36 5.28 -19.37 -19.21
N ASP A 37 5.64 -20.64 -18.98
CA ASP A 37 5.79 -21.21 -17.63
C ASP A 37 6.87 -20.51 -16.78
N PHE A 38 7.86 -19.89 -17.42
CA PHE A 38 8.93 -19.14 -16.76
C PHE A 38 8.54 -17.70 -16.39
N VAL A 39 7.36 -17.23 -16.78
CA VAL A 39 6.83 -15.92 -16.35
C VAL A 39 6.12 -16.07 -15.01
N GLU A 40 6.41 -15.15 -14.09
CA GLU A 40 5.74 -15.06 -12.79
C GLU A 40 4.54 -14.12 -12.85
N SER A 41 4.72 -12.93 -13.42
CA SER A 41 3.63 -11.96 -13.57
C SER A 41 3.83 -11.06 -14.80
N GLU A 42 2.72 -10.66 -15.41
CA GLU A 42 2.68 -9.63 -16.45
C GLU A 42 2.50 -8.25 -15.84
N VAL A 43 3.29 -7.28 -16.32
CA VAL A 43 3.19 -5.87 -15.91
C VAL A 43 2.63 -5.02 -17.04
N PHE A 44 3.12 -5.21 -18.28
CA PHE A 44 2.56 -4.59 -19.48
C PHE A 44 2.46 -5.59 -20.61
N LYS A 45 1.33 -5.63 -21.30
CA LYS A 45 1.10 -6.59 -22.37
C LYS A 45 1.83 -6.29 -23.68
N ASN A 46 1.96 -5.01 -24.04
CA ASN A 46 2.52 -4.64 -25.34
C ASN A 46 3.16 -3.24 -25.29
N LEU A 47 4.25 -3.11 -24.54
CA LEU A 47 5.04 -1.88 -24.48
C LEU A 47 6.25 -2.03 -25.41
N GLY A 48 6.39 -1.16 -26.41
CA GLY A 48 7.47 -1.26 -27.41
C GLY A 48 7.42 -2.54 -28.26
N GLY A 49 6.25 -3.19 -28.32
CA GLY A 49 6.10 -4.52 -28.92
C GLY A 49 6.39 -5.69 -27.97
N PHE A 50 6.73 -5.46 -26.70
CA PHE A 50 7.09 -6.52 -25.74
C PHE A 50 6.03 -6.70 -24.67
N ASN A 51 5.90 -7.94 -24.18
CA ASN A 51 5.35 -8.20 -22.86
C ASN A 51 6.43 -7.85 -21.82
N VAL A 52 6.15 -6.87 -20.96
CA VAL A 52 6.98 -6.56 -19.81
C VAL A 52 6.54 -7.42 -18.63
N VAL A 53 7.43 -8.27 -18.15
CA VAL A 53 7.12 -9.34 -17.20
C VAL A 53 8.15 -9.42 -16.07
N THR A 54 7.78 -10.10 -14.98
CA THR A 54 8.74 -10.68 -14.02
C THR A 54 8.97 -12.15 -14.37
N LEU A 55 10.21 -12.61 -14.25
CA LEU A 55 10.57 -14.02 -14.50
C LEU A 55 10.60 -14.79 -13.18
N LYS A 56 10.23 -16.07 -13.22
CA LYS A 56 10.55 -17.01 -12.13
C LYS A 56 12.03 -17.30 -12.17
N HIS A 57 12.78 -16.81 -11.18
CA HIS A 57 14.24 -16.91 -11.18
C HIS A 57 14.84 -17.35 -9.84
N ASP A 58 14.04 -17.86 -8.89
CA ASP A 58 14.39 -18.45 -7.57
C ASP A 58 15.81 -18.12 -7.04
N GLU A 59 16.85 -18.82 -7.51
CA GLU A 59 18.25 -18.70 -7.06
C GLU A 59 19.22 -18.13 -8.12
N GLN A 60 18.75 -17.85 -9.34
CA GLN A 60 19.52 -17.24 -10.43
C GLN A 60 19.40 -15.72 -10.40
N THR A 61 20.41 -15.01 -10.90
CA THR A 61 20.27 -13.57 -11.15
C THR A 61 19.30 -13.35 -12.30
N LEU A 62 18.64 -12.18 -12.35
CA LEU A 62 17.77 -11.84 -13.48
C LEU A 62 18.50 -11.88 -14.83
N ASP A 63 19.81 -11.57 -14.84
CA ASP A 63 20.63 -11.64 -16.05
C ASP A 63 20.79 -13.08 -16.54
N ASP A 64 21.16 -13.99 -15.64
CA ASP A 64 21.33 -15.41 -15.97
C ASP A 64 20.02 -16.02 -16.45
N LYS A 65 18.90 -15.67 -15.77
CA LYS A 65 17.58 -16.15 -16.17
C LYS A 65 17.16 -15.60 -17.53
N LEU A 66 17.40 -14.32 -17.79
CA LEU A 66 17.07 -13.74 -19.09
C LEU A 66 17.90 -14.36 -20.22
N ASP A 67 19.16 -14.71 -19.97
CA ASP A 67 20.01 -15.40 -20.95
C ASP A 67 19.52 -16.84 -21.21
N GLU A 68 19.06 -17.56 -20.18
CA GLU A 68 18.37 -18.84 -20.35
C GLU A 68 17.09 -18.67 -21.19
N VAL A 69 16.24 -17.71 -20.86
CA VAL A 69 14.99 -17.44 -21.58
C VAL A 69 15.25 -17.06 -23.04
N ARG A 70 16.31 -16.30 -23.34
CA ARG A 70 16.73 -15.98 -24.71
C ARG A 70 17.15 -17.19 -25.54
N SER A 71 17.52 -18.30 -24.89
CA SER A 71 17.91 -19.53 -25.58
C SER A 71 16.72 -20.44 -25.96
N LEU A 72 15.51 -20.10 -25.50
CA LEU A 72 14.30 -20.87 -25.79
C LEU A 72 13.74 -20.53 -27.17
N ASP A 73 13.36 -21.57 -27.94
CA ASP A 73 12.84 -21.42 -29.30
C ASP A 73 11.56 -20.57 -29.39
N GLU A 74 10.80 -20.46 -28.30
CA GLU A 74 9.58 -19.65 -28.25
C GLU A 74 9.85 -18.15 -28.06
N VAL A 75 11.08 -17.75 -27.74
CA VAL A 75 11.46 -16.36 -27.46
C VAL A 75 12.23 -15.78 -28.64
N ALA A 76 11.62 -14.82 -29.34
CA ALA A 76 12.30 -14.08 -30.41
C ALA A 76 13.29 -13.05 -29.87
N GLN A 77 12.93 -12.39 -28.77
CA GLN A 77 13.77 -11.36 -28.19
C GLN A 77 13.52 -11.21 -26.69
N GLY A 78 14.61 -11.18 -25.91
CA GLY A 78 14.60 -10.80 -24.50
C GLY A 78 15.41 -9.53 -24.29
N THR A 79 14.86 -8.53 -23.61
CA THR A 79 15.56 -7.26 -23.33
C THR A 79 15.40 -6.87 -21.86
N HIS A 80 16.37 -6.13 -21.34
CA HIS A 80 16.28 -5.55 -20.01
C HIS A 80 15.38 -4.31 -20.03
N VAL A 81 14.62 -4.10 -18.96
CA VAL A 81 13.92 -2.84 -18.71
C VAL A 81 14.80 -1.91 -17.89
N TYR A 82 14.72 -0.60 -18.14
CA TYR A 82 15.52 0.43 -17.49
C TYR A 82 14.63 1.50 -16.86
N PHE A 83 15.21 2.30 -15.97
CA PHE A 83 14.60 3.50 -15.40
C PHE A 83 15.58 4.67 -15.52
N ALA A 84 15.09 5.82 -15.98
CA ALA A 84 15.89 7.04 -15.96
C ALA A 84 16.09 7.54 -14.53
N GLU A 85 17.22 8.17 -14.24
CA GLU A 85 17.50 8.75 -12.93
C GLU A 85 16.41 9.77 -12.55
N GLY A 86 15.77 9.58 -11.40
CA GLY A 86 14.64 10.40 -10.94
C GLY A 86 13.25 9.98 -11.48
N SER A 87 13.17 8.94 -12.32
CA SER A 87 11.91 8.42 -12.87
C SER A 87 11.62 7.01 -12.36
N GLN A 88 10.33 6.72 -12.12
CA GLN A 88 9.82 5.36 -11.86
C GLN A 88 9.15 4.74 -13.09
N LYS A 89 9.23 5.41 -14.26
CA LYS A 89 8.67 4.88 -15.51
C LYS A 89 9.61 3.85 -16.13
N PRO A 90 9.12 2.66 -16.50
CA PRO A 90 9.94 1.69 -17.22
C PRO A 90 10.22 2.20 -18.63
N LEU A 91 11.47 2.07 -19.04
CA LEU A 91 11.95 2.32 -20.38
C LEU A 91 12.42 1.00 -20.98
N ILE A 92 11.87 0.63 -22.13
CA ILE A 92 12.22 -0.61 -22.82
C ILE A 92 12.94 -0.29 -24.14
N PRO A 93 14.20 -0.75 -24.33
CA PRO A 93 14.86 -0.64 -25.62
C PRO A 93 14.17 -1.54 -26.64
N THR A 94 13.75 -0.98 -27.77
CA THR A 94 12.97 -1.72 -28.77
C THR A 94 13.83 -2.67 -29.61
N GLY A 95 15.14 -2.44 -29.61
CA GLY A 95 16.13 -3.14 -30.43
C GLY A 95 16.57 -2.32 -31.65
N GLU A 96 15.92 -1.20 -31.92
CA GLU A 96 16.28 -0.29 -33.01
C GLU A 96 17.18 0.86 -32.53
N LEU A 97 17.92 1.43 -33.48
CA LEU A 97 18.92 2.47 -33.28
C LEU A 97 18.76 3.50 -34.41
N PHE A 98 18.73 4.78 -34.05
CA PHE A 98 18.80 5.89 -34.99
C PHE A 98 20.24 6.38 -35.06
N ILE A 99 20.89 6.23 -36.22
CA ILE A 99 22.29 6.58 -36.42
C ILE A 99 22.37 7.68 -37.47
N THR A 100 22.99 8.80 -37.12
CA THR A 100 23.33 9.89 -38.05
C THR A 100 24.84 9.99 -38.17
N PHE A 101 25.37 9.92 -39.38
CA PHE A 101 26.79 10.08 -39.69
C PHE A 101 27.12 11.55 -40.03
N HIS A 102 28.42 11.88 -40.02
CA HIS A 102 28.89 13.16 -40.54
C HIS A 102 28.72 13.25 -42.07
N ILE A 103 28.49 14.46 -42.58
CA ILE A 103 28.43 14.72 -44.03
C ILE A 103 29.77 14.30 -44.65
N GLY A 104 29.70 13.47 -45.69
CA GLY A 104 30.87 12.94 -46.40
C GLY A 104 31.21 11.48 -46.08
N VAL A 105 30.62 10.89 -45.03
CA VAL A 105 30.74 9.44 -44.75
C VAL A 105 29.90 8.66 -45.77
N THR A 106 30.57 7.87 -46.60
CA THR A 106 29.98 7.12 -47.72
C THR A 106 29.21 5.89 -47.25
N GLU A 107 28.26 5.39 -48.05
CA GLU A 107 27.49 4.19 -47.68
C GLU A 107 28.37 2.95 -47.36
N PRO A 108 29.47 2.66 -48.09
CA PRO A 108 30.38 1.59 -47.71
C PRO A 108 31.04 1.80 -46.33
N GLU A 109 31.39 3.04 -45.97
CA GLU A 109 31.95 3.34 -44.64
C GLU A 109 30.90 3.19 -43.53
N GLN A 110 29.65 3.57 -43.80
CA GLN A 110 28.53 3.33 -42.90
C GLN A 110 28.29 1.83 -42.70
N GLN A 111 28.39 1.02 -43.76
CA GLN A 111 28.23 -0.43 -43.69
C GLN A 111 29.30 -1.08 -42.81
N ILE A 112 30.55 -0.62 -42.87
CA ILE A 112 31.63 -1.10 -41.98
C ILE A 112 31.26 -0.88 -40.51
N VAL A 113 30.66 0.27 -40.18
CA VAL A 113 30.19 0.54 -38.81
C VAL A 113 29.06 -0.39 -38.40
N LEU A 114 28.10 -0.68 -39.30
CA LEU A 114 27.03 -1.63 -39.02
C LEU A 114 27.57 -3.05 -38.81
N ASP A 115 28.50 -3.50 -39.65
CA ASP A 115 29.08 -4.83 -39.61
C ASP A 115 29.87 -5.08 -38.32
N GLU A 116 30.64 -4.08 -37.84
CA GLU A 116 31.41 -4.15 -36.59
C GLU A 116 30.51 -4.47 -35.37
N TYR A 117 29.31 -3.89 -35.33
CA TYR A 117 28.33 -4.12 -34.27
C TYR A 117 27.25 -5.15 -34.63
N ARG A 118 27.40 -5.81 -35.79
CA ARG A 118 26.50 -6.85 -36.32
C ARG A 118 25.05 -6.34 -36.44
N LEU A 119 24.90 -5.09 -36.86
CA LEU A 119 23.61 -4.44 -36.99
C LEU A 119 22.99 -4.72 -38.36
N GLU A 120 21.67 -4.91 -38.38
CA GLU A 120 20.89 -5.02 -39.59
C GLU A 120 20.37 -3.63 -40.00
N LEU A 121 20.59 -3.22 -41.25
CA LEU A 121 20.02 -1.98 -41.78
C LEU A 121 18.51 -2.19 -42.03
N ILE A 122 17.67 -1.41 -41.34
CA ILE A 122 16.22 -1.45 -41.50
C ILE A 122 15.77 -0.43 -42.53
N GLU A 123 16.22 0.81 -42.38
CA GLU A 123 15.77 1.93 -43.20
C GLU A 123 16.91 2.93 -43.41
N ARG A 124 17.03 3.46 -44.62
CA ARG A 124 17.85 4.64 -44.90
C ARG A 124 16.92 5.83 -45.08
N ARG A 125 16.90 6.74 -44.10
CA ARG A 125 16.01 7.90 -44.08
C ARG A 125 16.53 9.02 -44.98
N ASP A 126 17.84 9.22 -44.97
CA ASP A 126 18.55 10.14 -45.83
C ASP A 126 20.01 9.64 -46.02
N PRO A 127 20.87 10.32 -46.83
CA PRO A 127 22.24 9.86 -47.08
C PRO A 127 23.12 9.72 -45.83
N VAL A 128 22.81 10.41 -44.73
CA VAL A 128 23.58 10.38 -43.48
C VAL A 128 22.80 9.77 -42.31
N THR A 129 21.48 9.62 -42.38
CA THR A 129 20.64 9.08 -41.31
C THR A 129 20.05 7.72 -41.67
N ILE A 130 20.27 6.73 -40.81
CA ILE A 130 19.75 5.36 -40.94
C ILE A 130 19.06 4.90 -39.67
N VAL A 131 18.18 3.91 -39.83
CA VAL A 131 17.62 3.09 -38.76
C VAL A 131 18.24 1.71 -38.88
N ALA A 132 18.85 1.24 -37.80
CA ALA A 132 19.46 -0.08 -37.73
C ALA A 132 18.89 -0.86 -36.54
N LYS A 133 18.92 -2.19 -36.62
CA LYS A 133 18.41 -3.09 -35.59
C LYS A 133 19.51 -4.00 -35.08
N VAL A 134 19.52 -4.23 -33.77
CA VAL A 134 20.41 -5.23 -33.15
C VAL A 134 20.02 -6.64 -33.57
N THR A 135 21.02 -7.48 -33.78
CA THR A 135 20.82 -8.92 -34.03
C THR A 135 21.05 -9.72 -32.75
N ALA A 136 20.79 -11.03 -32.78
CA ALA A 136 21.12 -11.93 -31.66
C ALA A 136 22.62 -11.95 -31.32
N GLN A 137 23.47 -11.48 -32.24
CA GLN A 137 24.91 -11.40 -32.06
C GLN A 137 25.42 -10.00 -31.70
N SER A 138 24.56 -8.98 -31.75
CA SER A 138 24.89 -7.63 -31.34
C SER A 138 24.92 -7.50 -29.82
N PRO A 139 25.74 -6.60 -29.25
CA PRO A 139 25.54 -6.13 -27.88
C PRO A 139 24.14 -5.50 -27.71
N ASN A 140 23.67 -5.38 -26.47
CA ASN A 140 22.40 -4.69 -26.17
C ASN A 140 22.36 -3.29 -26.82
N PRO A 141 21.22 -2.86 -27.38
CA PRO A 141 21.08 -1.60 -28.11
C PRO A 141 21.63 -0.38 -27.36
N LEU A 142 21.47 -0.30 -26.04
CA LEU A 142 22.01 0.84 -25.28
C LEU A 142 23.55 0.86 -25.24
N LYS A 143 24.19 -0.31 -25.16
CA LYS A 143 25.65 -0.43 -25.21
C LYS A 143 26.18 -0.10 -26.61
N VAL A 144 25.47 -0.56 -27.65
CA VAL A 144 25.81 -0.23 -29.03
C VAL A 144 25.71 1.27 -29.26
N ALA A 145 24.60 1.91 -28.87
CA ALA A 145 24.45 3.36 -28.99
C ALA A 145 25.59 4.12 -28.27
N ALA A 146 25.91 3.75 -27.03
CA ALA A 146 27.01 4.34 -26.28
C ALA A 146 28.37 4.16 -26.98
N ALA A 147 28.61 3.01 -27.60
CA ALA A 147 29.84 2.74 -28.33
C ALA A 147 29.91 3.54 -29.65
N LEU A 148 28.83 3.55 -30.43
CA LEU A 148 28.71 4.31 -31.68
C LEU A 148 28.92 5.81 -31.46
N GLN A 149 28.45 6.37 -30.33
CA GLN A 149 28.67 7.78 -29.97
C GLN A 149 30.16 8.18 -29.82
N ASN A 150 31.07 7.20 -29.73
CA ASN A 150 32.52 7.45 -29.65
C ASN A 150 33.24 7.26 -30.99
N ILE A 151 32.52 6.91 -32.07
CA ILE A 151 33.09 6.73 -33.40
C ILE A 151 33.11 8.08 -34.13
N ALA A 152 34.28 8.51 -34.61
CA ALA A 152 34.46 9.81 -35.25
C ALA A 152 33.57 10.06 -36.49
N MET A 153 33.13 9.00 -37.17
CA MET A 153 32.22 9.08 -38.32
C MET A 153 30.75 9.29 -37.91
N VAL A 154 30.38 8.94 -36.68
CA VAL A 154 29.01 9.00 -36.17
C VAL A 154 28.78 10.34 -35.49
N LYS A 155 27.85 11.13 -36.02
CA LYS A 155 27.43 12.40 -35.43
C LYS A 155 26.51 12.19 -34.22
N SER A 156 25.59 11.24 -34.31
CA SER A 156 24.71 10.83 -33.21
C SER A 156 24.27 9.38 -33.40
N ALA A 157 24.12 8.65 -32.30
CA ALA A 157 23.52 7.33 -32.29
C ALA A 157 22.63 7.21 -31.05
N GLU A 158 21.33 7.02 -31.24
CA GLU A 158 20.35 6.95 -30.16
C GLU A 158 19.61 5.61 -30.22
N PRO A 159 19.48 4.89 -29.10
CA PRO A 159 18.64 3.71 -29.06
C PRO A 159 17.17 4.13 -29.07
N ASP A 160 16.36 3.41 -29.83
CA ASP A 160 14.91 3.55 -29.74
C ASP A 160 14.40 2.90 -28.45
N MET A 161 13.58 3.64 -27.71
CA MET A 161 13.09 3.27 -26.40
C MET A 161 11.62 3.65 -26.26
N ASP A 162 10.82 2.75 -25.73
CA ASP A 162 9.41 3.00 -25.45
C ASP A 162 9.15 3.13 -23.93
N SER A 163 8.11 3.87 -23.57
CA SER A 163 7.65 4.09 -22.20
C SER A 163 6.13 4.25 -22.19
N PRO A 164 5.43 3.83 -21.12
CA PRO A 164 4.01 4.13 -20.97
C PRO A 164 3.75 5.64 -21.06
N LEU A 165 2.67 6.02 -21.77
CA LEU A 165 2.17 7.38 -21.81
C LEU A 165 1.63 7.81 -20.44
N ASP A 166 1.66 9.12 -20.18
CA ASP A 166 0.97 9.69 -19.03
C ASP A 166 -0.55 9.57 -19.23
N ALA A 167 -1.19 8.64 -18.52
CA ALA A 167 -2.62 8.68 -18.32
C ALA A 167 -2.92 9.70 -17.22
N TYR A 168 -3.35 10.90 -17.61
CA TYR A 168 -3.88 11.86 -16.63
C TYR A 168 -5.14 11.28 -16.00
N PHE A 169 -5.20 11.26 -14.67
CA PHE A 169 -6.42 10.91 -13.96
C PHE A 169 -7.54 11.87 -14.40
N SER A 170 -8.57 11.31 -15.03
CA SER A 170 -9.82 12.02 -15.32
C SER A 170 -10.77 11.80 -14.16
N ALA A 171 -11.30 12.89 -13.60
CA ALA A 171 -12.37 12.82 -12.61
C ALA A 171 -13.60 12.08 -13.18
N PRO A 172 -14.41 11.46 -12.32
CA PRO A 172 -15.70 10.89 -12.71
C PRO A 172 -16.59 11.88 -13.47
N GLY A 173 -17.38 11.36 -14.42
CA GLY A 173 -18.35 12.15 -15.19
C GLY A 173 -19.74 12.26 -14.55
N ASP A 174 -19.91 11.74 -13.33
CA ASP A 174 -21.18 11.67 -12.62
C ASP A 174 -21.74 13.08 -12.30
N ASN A 175 -23.00 13.31 -12.67
CA ASN A 175 -23.55 14.67 -12.79
C ASN A 175 -23.82 15.38 -11.45
N LEU A 176 -23.83 14.68 -10.32
CA LEU A 176 -23.98 15.27 -8.99
C LEU A 176 -22.66 15.35 -8.21
N LEU A 177 -21.54 14.84 -8.76
CA LEU A 177 -20.21 15.00 -8.15
C LEU A 177 -19.88 16.47 -7.80
N PRO A 178 -20.22 17.49 -8.63
CA PRO A 178 -20.00 18.89 -8.25
C PRO A 178 -20.77 19.35 -7.00
N ASN A 179 -21.82 18.65 -6.58
CA ASN A 179 -22.56 18.92 -5.35
C ASN A 179 -21.96 18.21 -4.12
N GLU A 180 -21.00 17.30 -4.31
CA GLU A 180 -20.35 16.51 -3.26
C GLU A 180 -19.18 17.26 -2.61
N TRP A 181 -19.49 18.39 -1.95
CA TRP A 181 -18.47 19.21 -1.30
C TRP A 181 -17.60 18.46 -0.29
N HIS A 182 -18.10 17.35 0.27
CA HIS A 182 -17.35 16.52 1.20
C HIS A 182 -16.16 15.79 0.54
N LEU A 183 -16.17 15.62 -0.78
CA LEU A 183 -15.07 15.04 -1.57
C LEU A 183 -14.08 16.11 -2.05
N GLU A 184 -14.58 17.28 -2.49
CA GLU A 184 -13.81 18.47 -2.88
C GLU A 184 -14.64 19.75 -2.67
N ASN A 185 -14.15 20.66 -1.82
CA ASN A 185 -14.86 21.88 -1.43
C ASN A 185 -14.17 23.14 -1.99
N PRO A 186 -14.70 23.75 -3.07
CA PRO A 186 -14.13 24.96 -3.66
C PRO A 186 -14.44 26.24 -2.87
N GLY A 187 -15.23 26.17 -1.79
CA GLY A 187 -15.66 27.31 -0.95
C GLY A 187 -17.09 27.79 -1.23
N TYR A 188 -17.83 27.06 -2.06
CA TYR A 188 -19.22 27.32 -2.38
C TYR A 188 -19.91 26.03 -2.80
N VAL A 189 -21.23 26.03 -2.78
CA VAL A 189 -22.05 24.95 -3.33
C VAL A 189 -22.41 25.32 -4.76
N VAL A 190 -22.34 24.37 -5.68
CA VAL A 190 -22.82 24.56 -7.05
C VAL A 190 -24.31 24.91 -7.02
N ASP A 191 -24.80 25.69 -7.99
CA ASP A 191 -26.22 26.02 -8.23
C ASP A 191 -27.00 26.82 -7.15
N VAL A 192 -26.42 27.04 -5.96
CA VAL A 192 -26.98 27.89 -4.88
C VAL A 192 -25.98 28.93 -4.38
N ASN A 193 -26.49 30.07 -3.90
CA ASN A 193 -25.67 31.11 -3.28
C ASN A 193 -25.38 30.78 -1.81
N PHE A 194 -24.67 29.68 -1.55
CA PHE A 194 -24.27 29.27 -0.21
C PHE A 194 -22.74 29.16 -0.12
N LYS A 195 -22.14 29.84 0.86
CA LYS A 195 -20.68 29.89 1.05
C LYS A 195 -20.23 28.80 2.01
N LEU A 196 -19.16 28.11 1.63
CA LEU A 196 -18.50 27.10 2.45
C LEU A 196 -17.12 27.63 2.87
N LYS A 197 -16.52 27.06 3.92
CA LYS A 197 -15.10 27.28 4.17
C LYS A 197 -14.31 26.46 3.16
N LYS A 198 -13.60 27.13 2.24
CA LYS A 198 -12.81 26.46 1.20
C LYS A 198 -11.87 25.43 1.82
N GLY A 199 -11.85 24.23 1.24
CA GLY A 199 -11.01 23.14 1.70
C GLY A 199 -11.47 22.45 2.98
N ALA A 200 -12.68 22.73 3.48
CA ALA A 200 -13.32 22.03 4.58
C ALA A 200 -13.85 20.63 4.19
N ASP A 201 -13.13 19.90 3.34
CA ASP A 201 -13.50 18.59 2.77
C ASP A 201 -12.53 17.49 3.22
N ALA A 202 -12.82 16.24 2.83
CA ALA A 202 -11.99 15.10 3.18
C ALA A 202 -10.81 14.85 2.21
N LYS A 203 -10.57 15.70 1.21
CA LYS A 203 -9.50 15.57 0.21
C LYS A 203 -9.54 14.27 -0.61
N VAL A 204 -10.74 13.76 -0.91
CA VAL A 204 -10.91 12.49 -1.62
C VAL A 204 -10.48 12.60 -3.08
N MET A 205 -10.86 13.69 -3.77
CA MET A 205 -10.45 13.92 -5.16
C MET A 205 -8.92 13.99 -5.32
N ASP A 206 -8.23 14.60 -4.35
CA ASP A 206 -6.77 14.65 -4.31
C ASP A 206 -6.16 13.25 -4.09
N ALA A 207 -6.78 12.44 -3.23
CA ALA A 207 -6.38 11.05 -3.03
C ALA A 207 -6.52 10.20 -4.30
N TRP A 208 -7.60 10.38 -5.09
CA TRP A 208 -7.76 9.71 -6.37
C TRP A 208 -6.71 10.15 -7.39
N ARG A 209 -6.45 11.46 -7.51
CA ARG A 209 -5.37 12.01 -8.35
C ARG A 209 -4.01 11.40 -7.96
N ARG A 210 -3.75 11.23 -6.66
CA ARG A 210 -2.52 10.61 -6.15
C ARG A 210 -2.42 9.12 -6.48
N LEU A 211 -3.52 8.37 -6.37
CA LEU A 211 -3.56 6.95 -6.73
C LEU A 211 -3.49 6.71 -8.24
N GLY A 212 -3.94 7.68 -9.04
CA GLY A 212 -4.21 7.49 -10.46
C GLY A 212 -5.44 6.61 -10.73
N ASN A 213 -6.23 6.29 -9.70
CA ASN A 213 -7.45 5.48 -9.76
C ASN A 213 -8.36 5.81 -8.56
N MET A 214 -9.53 5.16 -8.48
CA MET A 214 -10.55 5.42 -7.47
C MET A 214 -10.70 4.26 -6.45
N GLY A 215 -9.59 3.59 -6.13
CA GLY A 215 -9.54 2.42 -5.26
C GLY A 215 -9.50 1.09 -6.02
N SER A 216 -9.78 -0.01 -5.32
CA SER A 216 -9.63 -1.37 -5.84
C SER A 216 -10.86 -2.23 -5.58
N GLY A 217 -11.29 -2.96 -6.61
CA GLY A 217 -12.33 -3.98 -6.50
C GLY A 217 -11.94 -5.23 -5.71
N GLN A 218 -10.70 -5.30 -5.20
CA GLN A 218 -10.27 -6.31 -4.24
C GLN A 218 -10.61 -5.95 -2.79
N VAL A 219 -10.89 -4.67 -2.51
CA VAL A 219 -11.26 -4.21 -1.17
C VAL A 219 -12.77 -4.32 -1.00
N THR A 220 -13.21 -4.98 0.08
CA THR A 220 -14.63 -5.15 0.41
C THR A 220 -15.00 -4.33 1.63
N VAL A 221 -15.97 -3.42 1.47
CA VAL A 221 -16.52 -2.61 2.56
C VAL A 221 -17.86 -3.20 2.98
N ALA A 222 -17.92 -3.71 4.19
CA ALA A 222 -19.15 -4.14 4.83
C ALA A 222 -19.84 -2.96 5.53
N LEU A 223 -21.11 -2.77 5.20
CA LEU A 223 -21.96 -1.74 5.81
C LEU A 223 -22.98 -2.49 6.67
N ILE A 224 -22.84 -2.38 7.98
CA ILE A 224 -23.81 -2.93 8.93
C ILE A 224 -24.80 -1.82 9.26
N ASP A 225 -26.01 -1.89 8.70
CA ASP A 225 -27.06 -0.88 8.85
C ASP A 225 -28.46 -1.48 8.58
N ASN A 226 -29.51 -0.67 8.42
CA ASN A 226 -30.82 -1.14 7.95
C ASN A 226 -31.30 -0.36 6.73
N GLY A 227 -31.91 -1.06 5.77
CA GLY A 227 -32.56 -0.42 4.64
C GLY A 227 -31.59 -0.08 3.53
N PHE A 228 -31.14 -1.12 2.82
CA PHE A 228 -30.30 -0.99 1.63
C PHE A 228 -31.15 -1.21 0.37
N ASP A 229 -31.21 -0.19 -0.48
CA ASP A 229 -31.79 -0.27 -1.81
C ASP A 229 -30.76 -0.90 -2.75
N LEU A 230 -30.82 -2.22 -2.87
CA LEU A 230 -29.91 -2.99 -3.72
C LEU A 230 -30.20 -2.81 -5.22
N THR A 231 -31.26 -2.08 -5.57
CA THR A 231 -31.63 -1.76 -6.95
C THR A 231 -31.17 -0.37 -7.38
N HIS A 232 -30.70 0.45 -6.44
CA HIS A 232 -30.21 1.80 -6.72
C HIS A 232 -29.07 1.77 -7.76
N PRO A 233 -29.11 2.60 -8.82
CA PRO A 233 -28.12 2.55 -9.91
C PRO A 233 -26.66 2.65 -9.45
N ASP A 234 -26.40 3.44 -8.40
CA ASP A 234 -25.04 3.64 -7.89
C ASP A 234 -24.55 2.49 -6.99
N LEU A 235 -25.41 1.52 -6.64
CA LEU A 235 -25.09 0.43 -5.71
C LEU A 235 -25.24 -0.97 -6.30
N LYS A 236 -26.21 -1.16 -7.22
CA LYS A 236 -26.65 -2.48 -7.69
C LYS A 236 -25.53 -3.38 -8.23
N ASP A 237 -24.57 -2.81 -8.95
CA ASP A 237 -23.48 -3.56 -9.59
C ASP A 237 -22.29 -3.82 -8.65
N LYS A 238 -22.40 -3.36 -7.40
CA LYS A 238 -21.35 -3.47 -6.38
C LYS A 238 -21.66 -4.50 -5.31
N VAL A 239 -22.91 -4.97 -5.25
CA VAL A 239 -23.41 -5.85 -4.19
C VAL A 239 -22.61 -7.15 -4.17
N TYR A 240 -22.04 -7.45 -3.01
CA TYR A 240 -21.19 -8.59 -2.75
C TYR A 240 -21.64 -9.25 -1.45
N LYS A 241 -22.22 -10.45 -1.56
CA LYS A 241 -22.67 -11.26 -0.41
C LYS A 241 -23.57 -10.48 0.55
N PRO A 242 -24.76 -10.05 0.10
CA PRO A 242 -25.73 -9.41 0.98
C PRO A 242 -26.17 -10.37 2.08
N TYR A 243 -26.48 -9.84 3.25
CA TYR A 243 -26.95 -10.64 4.39
C TYR A 243 -27.95 -9.88 5.24
N ASP A 244 -29.04 -10.55 5.59
CA ASP A 244 -30.03 -10.12 6.57
C ASP A 244 -29.88 -10.98 7.82
N VAL A 245 -29.49 -10.36 8.93
CA VAL A 245 -29.19 -11.00 10.20
C VAL A 245 -30.44 -11.60 10.82
N TRP A 246 -31.57 -10.90 10.74
CA TRP A 246 -32.84 -11.33 11.36
C TRP A 246 -33.49 -12.47 10.60
N ALA A 247 -33.42 -12.45 9.26
CA ALA A 247 -33.93 -13.52 8.41
C ALA A 247 -32.91 -14.65 8.19
N ASN A 248 -31.65 -14.45 8.58
CA ASN A 248 -30.52 -15.33 8.28
C ASN A 248 -30.47 -15.73 6.79
N SER A 249 -30.56 -14.74 5.91
CA SER A 249 -30.75 -14.91 4.47
C SER A 249 -29.92 -13.90 3.68
N SER A 250 -29.67 -14.15 2.39
CA SER A 250 -29.10 -13.13 1.50
C SER A 250 -30.13 -12.14 0.96
N SER A 251 -31.42 -12.39 1.19
CA SER A 251 -32.51 -11.49 0.80
C SER A 251 -32.73 -10.42 1.86
N ILE A 252 -32.21 -9.21 1.61
CA ILE A 252 -32.42 -8.04 2.47
C ILE A 252 -33.81 -7.46 2.26
N LEU A 253 -34.50 -7.13 3.36
CA LEU A 253 -35.80 -6.46 3.34
C LEU A 253 -35.70 -5.07 2.70
N GLN A 254 -36.61 -4.77 1.77
CA GLN A 254 -36.74 -3.48 1.09
C GLN A 254 -38.20 -2.98 1.17
N GLY A 255 -38.40 -1.67 1.09
CA GLY A 255 -39.75 -1.07 1.08
C GLY A 255 -40.33 -0.72 2.45
N ASP A 256 -39.62 -0.96 3.55
CA ASP A 256 -40.07 -0.58 4.89
C ASP A 256 -39.60 0.83 5.24
N ALA A 257 -40.54 1.77 5.41
CA ALA A 257 -40.26 3.16 5.72
C ALA A 257 -39.51 3.38 7.05
N ARG A 258 -39.40 2.35 7.91
CA ARG A 258 -38.58 2.39 9.13
C ARG A 258 -37.10 2.10 8.88
N TYR A 259 -36.77 1.52 7.73
CA TYR A 259 -35.41 1.10 7.37
C TYR A 259 -34.98 1.82 6.09
N THR A 260 -34.45 3.04 6.24
CA THR A 260 -34.08 3.91 5.11
C THR A 260 -32.67 4.46 5.21
N HIS A 261 -31.94 4.07 6.26
CA HIS A 261 -30.68 4.69 6.68
C HIS A 261 -29.44 4.09 6.00
N GLY A 262 -29.49 2.79 5.67
CA GLY A 262 -28.37 2.07 5.08
C GLY A 262 -27.99 2.54 3.68
N THR A 263 -28.95 2.83 2.80
CA THR A 263 -28.69 3.33 1.43
C THR A 263 -27.83 4.58 1.38
N PRO A 264 -28.17 5.69 2.07
CA PRO A 264 -27.31 6.87 2.07
C PRO A 264 -25.94 6.57 2.67
N CYS A 265 -25.86 5.78 3.76
CA CYS A 265 -24.58 5.39 4.35
C CYS A 265 -23.69 4.62 3.36
N ALA A 266 -24.24 3.63 2.67
CA ALA A 266 -23.50 2.85 1.67
C ALA A 266 -22.98 3.74 0.54
N SER A 267 -23.83 4.64 0.03
CA SER A 267 -23.48 5.49 -1.10
C SER A 267 -22.30 6.43 -0.82
N VAL A 268 -22.23 7.01 0.39
CA VAL A 268 -21.12 7.90 0.77
C VAL A 268 -19.78 7.15 0.78
N ALA A 269 -19.79 5.86 1.16
CA ALA A 269 -18.58 5.04 1.13
C ALA A 269 -18.23 4.59 -0.29
N ILE A 270 -19.20 4.06 -1.02
CA ILE A 270 -18.95 3.21 -2.20
C ILE A 270 -19.90 3.43 -3.39
N ALA A 271 -20.67 4.52 -3.51
CA ALA A 271 -21.45 4.76 -4.74
C ALA A 271 -20.54 4.66 -5.98
N ALA A 272 -21.00 3.97 -7.02
CA ALA A 272 -20.23 3.73 -8.25
C ALA A 272 -19.92 5.03 -8.97
N SER A 273 -18.78 5.08 -9.66
CA SER A 273 -18.61 6.04 -10.77
C SER A 273 -19.15 5.37 -12.02
N ASN A 274 -20.34 5.77 -12.45
CA ASN A 274 -21.07 5.17 -13.56
C ASN A 274 -21.56 6.22 -14.59
N GLY A 275 -21.16 7.49 -14.42
CA GLY A 275 -21.52 8.60 -15.30
C GLY A 275 -22.85 9.27 -14.94
N GLN A 276 -23.46 8.95 -13.81
CA GLN A 276 -24.71 9.52 -13.34
C GLN A 276 -24.77 9.54 -11.80
N GLY A 277 -25.55 10.45 -11.23
CA GLY A 277 -25.71 10.49 -9.79
C GLY A 277 -24.46 10.96 -9.06
N ILE A 278 -24.19 10.32 -7.93
CA ILE A 278 -23.13 10.64 -6.98
C ILE A 278 -22.01 9.60 -7.02
N VAL A 279 -20.87 9.89 -6.39
CA VAL A 279 -19.73 8.98 -6.30
C VAL A 279 -19.32 8.79 -4.84
N GLY A 280 -19.17 7.56 -4.38
CA GLY A 280 -18.69 7.29 -3.03
C GLY A 280 -17.20 7.56 -2.92
N ALA A 281 -16.65 7.63 -1.70
CA ALA A 281 -15.21 7.89 -1.54
C ALA A 281 -14.29 6.80 -2.14
N ALA A 282 -14.75 5.54 -2.21
CA ALA A 282 -14.05 4.44 -2.87
C ALA A 282 -14.97 3.72 -3.87
N PRO A 283 -15.25 4.33 -5.04
CA PRO A 283 -16.25 3.85 -5.98
C PRO A 283 -15.85 2.54 -6.67
N ALA A 284 -14.58 2.10 -6.57
CA ALA A 284 -14.14 0.81 -7.08
C ALA A 284 -14.34 -0.36 -6.09
N ALA A 285 -14.52 -0.10 -4.79
CA ALA A 285 -14.60 -1.14 -3.75
C ALA A 285 -15.89 -1.99 -3.85
N ARG A 286 -15.89 -3.22 -3.32
CA ARG A 286 -17.10 -4.06 -3.25
C ARG A 286 -17.99 -3.64 -2.07
N PHE A 287 -19.30 -3.80 -2.24
CA PHE A 287 -20.30 -3.45 -1.25
C PHE A 287 -20.89 -4.70 -0.59
N MET A 288 -20.59 -4.94 0.69
CA MET A 288 -21.21 -6.02 1.48
C MET A 288 -22.29 -5.44 2.41
N PRO A 289 -23.58 -5.43 2.02
CA PRO A 289 -24.64 -4.98 2.90
C PRO A 289 -24.97 -6.06 3.94
N VAL A 290 -24.93 -5.67 5.21
CA VAL A 290 -25.33 -6.50 6.35
C VAL A 290 -26.48 -5.81 7.06
N SER A 291 -27.71 -6.26 6.80
CA SER A 291 -28.95 -5.69 7.32
C SER A 291 -29.34 -6.33 8.65
N GLY A 292 -29.87 -5.54 9.60
CA GLY A 292 -30.44 -6.04 10.85
C GLY A 292 -29.68 -5.60 12.10
N THR A 293 -29.48 -4.28 12.26
CA THR A 293 -28.76 -3.72 13.42
C THR A 293 -29.45 -4.11 14.73
N SER A 294 -28.70 -4.66 15.68
CA SER A 294 -29.25 -5.19 16.92
C SER A 294 -28.27 -5.01 18.07
N PHE A 295 -28.80 -4.76 19.27
CA PHE A 295 -28.02 -4.78 20.51
C PHE A 295 -27.98 -6.17 21.17
N SER A 296 -28.56 -7.18 20.55
CA SER A 296 -28.43 -8.58 20.98
C SER A 296 -26.96 -9.02 20.89
N VAL A 297 -26.49 -9.76 21.90
CA VAL A 297 -25.14 -10.36 21.89
C VAL A 297 -24.98 -11.29 20.69
N ARG A 298 -25.96 -12.19 20.48
CA ARG A 298 -25.94 -13.16 19.38
C ARG A 298 -25.90 -12.49 18.02
N ASP A 299 -26.69 -11.45 17.81
CA ASP A 299 -26.73 -10.76 16.52
C ASP A 299 -25.45 -9.97 16.31
N THR A 300 -24.87 -9.39 17.37
CA THR A 300 -23.54 -8.75 17.31
C THR A 300 -22.49 -9.76 16.84
N GLU A 301 -22.39 -10.92 17.49
CA GLU A 301 -21.47 -11.99 17.07
C GLU A 301 -21.72 -12.40 15.61
N THR A 302 -22.99 -12.59 15.24
CA THR A 302 -23.40 -13.02 13.89
C THR A 302 -22.98 -12.00 12.82
N MET A 303 -23.19 -10.70 13.07
CA MET A 303 -22.81 -9.63 12.15
C MET A 303 -21.29 -9.62 11.89
N PHE A 304 -20.48 -9.63 12.96
CA PHE A 304 -19.02 -9.57 12.84
C PHE A 304 -18.43 -10.88 12.28
N ASP A 305 -18.92 -12.04 12.72
CA ASP A 305 -18.48 -13.34 12.19
C ASP A 305 -18.82 -13.50 10.70
N TYR A 306 -19.99 -13.00 10.26
CA TYR A 306 -20.34 -12.98 8.85
C TYR A 306 -19.33 -12.15 8.05
N CYS A 307 -18.99 -10.94 8.52
CA CYS A 307 -18.03 -10.06 7.86
C CYS A 307 -16.64 -10.73 7.74
N ILE A 308 -16.13 -11.31 8.83
CA ILE A 308 -14.84 -12.01 8.84
C ILE A 308 -14.86 -13.16 7.83
N LYS A 309 -15.85 -14.06 7.94
CA LYS A 309 -15.96 -15.27 7.12
C LYS A 309 -16.11 -14.96 5.64
N ASN A 310 -16.74 -13.84 5.30
CA ASN A 310 -17.06 -13.49 3.92
C ASN A 310 -16.09 -12.52 3.27
N GLY A 311 -15.01 -12.16 3.96
CA GLY A 311 -13.90 -11.39 3.39
C GLY A 311 -14.13 -9.88 3.40
N ALA A 312 -14.81 -9.35 4.43
CA ALA A 312 -14.84 -7.91 4.64
C ALA A 312 -13.44 -7.40 5.03
N ASP A 313 -12.95 -6.37 4.35
CA ASP A 313 -11.74 -5.67 4.74
C ASP A 313 -12.03 -4.57 5.75
N ILE A 314 -13.17 -3.90 5.56
CA ILE A 314 -13.63 -2.75 6.34
C ILE A 314 -15.05 -3.04 6.80
N ILE A 315 -15.36 -2.70 8.05
CA ILE A 315 -16.70 -2.80 8.64
C ILE A 315 -17.10 -1.41 9.13
N SER A 316 -18.14 -0.84 8.55
CA SER A 316 -18.66 0.49 8.89
C SER A 316 -20.04 0.38 9.52
N CYS A 317 -20.16 0.95 10.70
CA CYS A 317 -21.37 0.92 11.52
C CYS A 317 -21.83 2.34 11.85
N SER A 318 -22.87 2.81 11.18
CA SER A 318 -23.49 4.12 11.43
C SER A 318 -24.64 4.04 12.45
N TRP A 319 -24.48 3.19 13.46
CA TRP A 319 -25.46 2.95 14.53
C TRP A 319 -24.75 2.74 15.87
N GLY A 320 -25.50 2.77 16.96
CA GLY A 320 -24.94 2.56 18.29
C GLY A 320 -25.87 3.05 19.39
N THR A 321 -25.32 3.21 20.60
CA THR A 321 -26.10 3.59 21.76
C THR A 321 -25.26 4.28 22.82
N THR A 322 -25.88 5.26 23.47
CA THR A 322 -25.42 5.93 24.69
C THR A 322 -26.26 5.54 25.91
N ASP A 323 -27.26 4.67 25.73
CA ASP A 323 -28.04 4.07 26.82
C ASP A 323 -27.20 3.04 27.57
N THR A 324 -26.94 3.33 28.84
CA THR A 324 -26.13 2.49 29.73
C THR A 324 -26.64 1.05 29.86
N SER A 325 -27.94 0.80 29.62
CA SER A 325 -28.52 -0.54 29.63
C SER A 325 -28.02 -1.44 28.49
N GLN A 326 -27.51 -0.83 27.41
CA GLN A 326 -27.07 -1.49 26.18
C GLN A 326 -25.54 -1.45 25.98
N ARG A 327 -24.77 -1.14 27.04
CA ARG A 327 -23.30 -1.15 27.00
C ARG A 327 -22.74 -2.45 26.42
N LEU A 328 -21.54 -2.36 25.85
CA LEU A 328 -20.78 -3.53 25.47
C LEU A 328 -20.52 -4.37 26.72
N ASN A 329 -20.86 -5.66 26.63
CA ASN A 329 -20.42 -6.65 27.59
C ASN A 329 -19.20 -7.39 27.01
N THR A 330 -18.57 -8.23 27.81
CA THR A 330 -17.34 -8.95 27.41
C THR A 330 -17.50 -9.75 26.11
N LEU A 331 -18.68 -10.29 25.80
CA LEU A 331 -18.91 -11.06 24.57
C LEU A 331 -18.98 -10.14 23.34
N LYS A 332 -19.66 -9.00 23.44
CA LYS A 332 -19.70 -8.01 22.35
C LYS A 332 -18.33 -7.39 22.10
N GLU A 333 -17.57 -7.08 23.17
CA GLU A 333 -16.18 -6.62 23.04
C GLU A 333 -15.31 -7.67 22.36
N ALA A 334 -15.43 -8.95 22.76
CA ALA A 334 -14.69 -10.03 22.14
C ALA A 334 -15.02 -10.21 20.65
N ALA A 335 -16.27 -10.02 20.23
CA ALA A 335 -16.66 -10.09 18.82
C ALA A 335 -15.98 -9.00 17.98
N ILE A 336 -15.94 -7.76 18.48
CA ILE A 336 -15.26 -6.63 17.82
C ILE A 336 -13.75 -6.88 17.77
N ALA A 337 -13.14 -7.24 18.90
CA ALA A 337 -11.70 -7.53 19.00
C ALA A 337 -11.29 -8.70 18.08
N LYS A 338 -12.13 -9.74 17.97
CA LYS A 338 -11.95 -10.86 17.06
C LYS A 338 -11.90 -10.38 15.60
N ALA A 339 -12.85 -9.56 15.17
CA ALA A 339 -12.84 -9.01 13.81
C ALA A 339 -11.60 -8.14 13.55
N ALA A 340 -11.21 -7.30 14.51
CA ALA A 340 -10.02 -6.45 14.42
C ALA A 340 -8.68 -7.21 14.44
N LYS A 341 -8.69 -8.48 14.87
CA LYS A 341 -7.49 -9.32 14.94
C LYS A 341 -7.42 -10.39 13.86
N GLU A 342 -8.49 -11.13 13.66
CA GLU A 342 -8.52 -12.33 12.82
C GLU A 342 -8.94 -12.04 11.37
N GLY A 343 -9.69 -10.96 11.16
CA GLY A 343 -10.10 -10.51 9.83
C GLY A 343 -8.92 -10.34 8.88
N ARG A 344 -9.17 -10.43 7.57
CA ARG A 344 -8.14 -10.22 6.53
C ARG A 344 -6.87 -11.07 6.75
N ASN A 345 -7.03 -12.36 7.07
CA ASN A 345 -5.93 -13.30 7.33
C ASN A 345 -4.99 -12.85 8.46
N GLY A 346 -5.55 -12.35 9.57
CA GLY A 346 -4.77 -11.87 10.71
C GLY A 346 -4.29 -10.42 10.62
N LYS A 347 -4.58 -9.70 9.53
CA LYS A 347 -4.33 -8.25 9.42
C LYS A 347 -5.40 -7.42 10.15
N GLY A 348 -6.54 -8.02 10.49
CA GLY A 348 -7.68 -7.39 11.12
C GLY A 348 -8.60 -6.66 10.14
N CYS A 349 -9.92 -6.78 10.31
CA CYS A 349 -10.87 -5.86 9.67
C CYS A 349 -10.69 -4.45 10.25
N VAL A 350 -10.73 -3.44 9.39
CA VAL A 350 -10.78 -2.04 9.83
C VAL A 350 -12.21 -1.72 10.28
N ILE A 351 -12.43 -1.46 11.57
CA ILE A 351 -13.78 -1.28 12.12
C ILE A 351 -14.02 0.19 12.45
N LEU A 352 -15.13 0.74 11.97
CA LEU A 352 -15.54 2.12 12.20
C LEU A 352 -16.92 2.17 12.85
N PHE A 353 -17.07 3.03 13.86
CA PHE A 353 -18.37 3.38 14.43
C PHE A 353 -18.55 4.89 14.53
N ALA A 354 -19.79 5.31 14.31
CA ALA A 354 -20.24 6.67 14.56
C ALA A 354 -20.12 7.04 16.05
N ALA A 355 -19.63 8.25 16.31
CA ALA A 355 -19.46 8.79 17.67
C ALA A 355 -20.79 8.96 18.45
N GLY A 356 -21.90 9.21 17.76
CA GLY A 356 -23.22 9.51 18.32
C GLY A 356 -23.65 10.95 18.07
N ASN A 357 -24.96 11.23 18.17
CA ASN A 357 -25.57 12.49 17.74
C ASN A 357 -26.34 13.20 18.89
N GLU A 358 -25.87 13.08 20.13
CA GLU A 358 -26.57 13.55 21.32
C GLU A 358 -25.90 14.75 22.02
N ASP A 359 -24.83 15.33 21.43
CA ASP A 359 -23.97 16.39 22.02
C ASP A 359 -23.40 16.02 23.41
N LEU A 360 -23.01 14.76 23.59
CA LEU A 360 -22.49 14.24 24.85
C LEU A 360 -20.96 14.26 24.92
N ASP A 361 -20.44 14.41 26.14
CA ASP A 361 -18.99 14.36 26.46
C ASP A 361 -18.43 12.93 26.57
N TYR A 362 -19.15 11.95 26.03
CA TYR A 362 -18.70 10.58 25.85
C TYR A 362 -19.29 10.00 24.57
N LEU A 363 -18.62 8.99 24.01
CA LEU A 363 -19.05 8.39 22.76
C LEU A 363 -20.13 7.32 22.94
N ASN A 364 -20.82 7.01 21.86
CA ASN A 364 -21.46 5.72 21.64
C ASN A 364 -20.58 4.57 22.17
N PHE A 365 -21.15 3.66 22.97
CA PHE A 365 -20.39 2.62 23.64
C PHE A 365 -19.67 1.66 22.68
N TYR A 366 -20.17 1.49 21.45
CA TYR A 366 -19.47 0.70 20.43
C TYR A 366 -18.26 1.45 19.86
N ALA A 367 -18.37 2.78 19.67
CA ALA A 367 -17.27 3.62 19.20
C ALA A 367 -16.13 3.76 20.23
N ALA A 368 -16.43 3.60 21.52
CA ALA A 368 -15.43 3.67 22.59
C ALA A 368 -14.48 2.45 22.66
N HIS A 369 -14.74 1.39 21.89
CA HIS A 369 -13.87 0.20 21.88
C HIS A 369 -12.47 0.54 21.30
N PRO A 370 -11.37 0.06 21.91
CA PRO A 370 -10.01 0.48 21.53
C PRO A 370 -9.62 0.10 20.10
N ASP A 371 -10.12 -1.01 19.57
CA ASP A 371 -9.86 -1.45 18.20
C ASP A 371 -10.71 -0.73 17.14
N VAL A 372 -11.64 0.13 17.54
CA VAL A 372 -12.56 0.84 16.64
C VAL A 372 -12.02 2.22 16.30
N ILE A 373 -12.19 2.64 15.05
CA ILE A 373 -12.02 4.02 14.62
C ILE A 373 -13.35 4.75 14.90
N ALA A 374 -13.36 5.53 15.98
CA ALA A 374 -14.49 6.38 16.33
C ALA A 374 -14.53 7.63 15.45
N VAL A 375 -15.64 7.87 14.75
CA VAL A 375 -15.78 8.96 13.78
C VAL A 375 -16.81 10.01 14.24
N GLY A 376 -16.34 11.23 14.43
CA GLY A 376 -17.16 12.42 14.73
C GLY A 376 -17.53 13.20 13.47
N ALA A 377 -18.35 14.24 13.62
CA ALA A 377 -18.84 15.04 12.50
C ALA A 377 -18.34 16.49 12.52
N THR A 378 -18.01 17.01 11.34
CA THR A 378 -17.67 18.42 11.10
C THR A 378 -18.54 19.02 10.03
N THR A 379 -18.88 20.29 10.16
CA THR A 379 -19.74 21.02 9.25
C THR A 379 -18.98 21.51 8.02
N SER A 380 -19.73 22.04 7.05
CA SER A 380 -19.18 22.70 5.85
C SER A 380 -18.36 23.99 6.11
N LEU A 381 -18.30 24.42 7.38
CA LEU A 381 -17.44 25.52 7.85
C LEU A 381 -16.20 25.02 8.60
N ASP A 382 -15.97 23.70 8.61
CA ASP A 382 -14.85 23.05 9.31
C ASP A 382 -14.90 23.21 10.83
N GLU A 383 -16.12 23.29 11.35
CA GLU A 383 -16.44 23.37 12.77
C GLU A 383 -17.00 22.02 13.21
N HIS A 384 -16.86 21.67 14.47
CA HIS A 384 -17.53 20.49 15.01
C HIS A 384 -19.05 20.64 14.89
N ALA A 385 -19.72 19.59 14.43
CA ALA A 385 -21.18 19.61 14.36
C ALA A 385 -21.78 19.64 15.78
N SER A 386 -22.78 20.49 16.01
CA SER A 386 -23.39 20.72 17.33
C SER A 386 -23.91 19.43 17.97
N TYR A 387 -24.45 18.50 17.17
CA TYR A 387 -24.98 17.23 17.64
C TYR A 387 -23.90 16.16 17.94
N SER A 388 -22.68 16.29 17.42
CA SER A 388 -21.71 15.20 17.47
C SER A 388 -21.24 14.95 18.90
N ASN A 389 -21.20 13.69 19.34
CA ASN A 389 -20.57 13.35 20.61
C ASN A 389 -19.06 13.53 20.54
N ARG A 390 -18.44 13.73 21.72
CA ARG A 390 -17.01 14.02 21.90
C ARG A 390 -16.43 13.17 23.03
N GLY A 391 -15.11 12.95 23.03
CA GLY A 391 -14.47 12.07 24.02
C GLY A 391 -13.02 11.71 23.70
N LYS A 392 -12.34 11.08 24.66
CA LYS A 392 -10.91 10.71 24.53
C LYS A 392 -10.69 9.58 23.51
N GLU A 393 -11.71 8.77 23.26
CA GLU A 393 -11.67 7.66 22.31
C GLU A 393 -11.86 8.13 20.85
N LEU A 394 -12.28 9.38 20.64
CA LEU A 394 -12.56 9.93 19.32
C LEU A 394 -11.30 9.89 18.45
N SER A 395 -11.37 9.24 17.29
CA SER A 395 -10.20 9.06 16.42
C SER A 395 -10.08 10.22 15.44
N VAL A 396 -11.09 10.48 14.62
CA VAL A 396 -11.09 11.58 13.65
C VAL A 396 -12.51 12.12 13.49
N CYS A 397 -12.63 13.32 12.94
CA CYS A 397 -13.90 13.82 12.41
C CYS A 397 -13.92 13.79 10.89
N ALA A 398 -15.11 13.77 10.29
CA ALA A 398 -15.27 13.90 8.85
C ALA A 398 -16.46 14.81 8.47
N PRO A 399 -16.44 15.38 7.24
CA PRO A 399 -17.53 16.20 6.73
C PRO A 399 -18.93 15.59 6.88
N SER A 400 -19.88 16.42 7.32
CA SER A 400 -21.28 16.12 7.57
C SER A 400 -22.11 17.42 7.54
N ASN A 401 -23.35 17.40 8.02
CA ASN A 401 -24.19 18.58 8.15
C ASN A 401 -23.92 19.38 9.45
N GLY A 402 -24.68 20.45 9.64
CA GLY A 402 -24.72 21.21 10.89
C GLY A 402 -25.93 22.16 10.95
N ASP A 403 -26.15 22.74 12.12
CA ASP A 403 -27.22 23.71 12.38
C ASP A 403 -26.99 25.00 11.59
N GLY A 404 -27.64 25.08 10.42
CA GLY A 404 -27.45 26.18 9.48
C GLY A 404 -26.40 25.93 8.40
N GLN A 405 -25.64 24.84 8.47
CA GLN A 405 -24.54 24.53 7.53
C GLN A 405 -24.94 23.52 6.45
N TRP A 406 -24.28 23.58 5.29
CA TRP A 406 -24.69 22.77 4.15
C TRP A 406 -24.50 21.26 4.40
N PRO A 407 -25.54 20.43 4.20
CA PRO A 407 -25.45 18.97 4.34
C PRO A 407 -24.70 18.33 3.17
N ILE A 408 -24.35 17.05 3.29
CA ILE A 408 -23.84 16.30 2.14
C ILE A 408 -25.01 15.77 1.30
N ILE A 409 -24.74 15.33 0.08
CA ILE A 409 -25.68 14.60 -0.77
C ILE A 409 -25.37 13.10 -0.71
N ALA A 410 -26.41 12.25 -0.78
CA ALA A 410 -26.29 10.80 -0.74
C ALA A 410 -27.45 10.14 -1.52
N ALA A 411 -27.32 8.84 -1.81
CA ALA A 411 -28.38 8.04 -2.40
C ALA A 411 -29.57 7.91 -1.45
N ARG A 412 -30.76 7.80 -2.02
CA ARG A 412 -32.03 7.66 -1.32
C ARG A 412 -32.64 6.31 -1.69
N ALA A 413 -33.07 5.54 -0.69
CA ALA A 413 -33.89 4.37 -0.95
C ALA A 413 -35.24 4.81 -1.53
N TRP A 414 -35.75 4.13 -2.57
CA TRP A 414 -37.00 4.56 -3.23
C TRP A 414 -38.23 4.64 -2.30
N TRP A 415 -38.21 3.94 -1.16
CA TRP A 415 -39.25 3.96 -0.13
C TRP A 415 -39.01 4.94 1.02
N ASP A 416 -37.94 5.73 0.98
CA ASP A 416 -37.64 6.72 2.03
C ASP A 416 -38.70 7.84 2.03
N PRO A 417 -39.49 8.02 3.11
CA PRO A 417 -40.45 9.12 3.16
C PRO A 417 -39.75 10.47 3.30
N GLY A 418 -38.45 10.55 3.62
CA GLY A 418 -37.78 11.81 3.89
C GLY A 418 -38.15 12.38 5.27
N LEU A 419 -37.76 13.63 5.50
CA LEU A 419 -37.91 14.26 6.82
C LEU A 419 -39.38 14.40 7.23
N SER A 420 -39.69 13.91 8.43
CA SER A 420 -41.02 14.05 9.04
C SER A 420 -41.28 15.53 9.37
N GLY A 421 -42.48 16.02 9.06
CA GLY A 421 -42.88 17.41 9.27
C GLY A 421 -42.56 18.35 8.11
N GLU A 422 -41.72 17.93 7.16
CA GLU A 422 -41.44 18.69 5.93
C GLU A 422 -42.40 18.32 4.80
N THR A 423 -42.55 19.23 3.82
CA THR A 423 -43.45 19.03 2.67
C THR A 423 -42.74 19.27 1.34
N GLY A 424 -43.22 18.61 0.27
CA GLY A 424 -42.60 18.68 -1.05
C GLY A 424 -41.12 18.25 -1.03
N GLU A 425 -40.30 18.95 -1.80
CA GLU A 425 -38.87 18.67 -1.93
C GLU A 425 -38.07 18.91 -0.64
N TYR A 426 -38.57 19.71 0.31
CA TYR A 426 -37.88 19.96 1.59
C TYR A 426 -37.72 18.69 2.44
N ARG A 427 -38.48 17.64 2.14
CA ARG A 427 -38.32 16.30 2.73
C ARG A 427 -36.96 15.66 2.42
N PHE A 428 -36.34 16.05 1.32
CA PHE A 428 -35.09 15.48 0.81
C PHE A 428 -34.00 16.54 0.60
N TRP A 429 -34.38 17.77 0.28
CA TRP A 429 -33.49 18.84 -0.13
C TRP A 429 -33.66 20.04 0.78
N ARG A 430 -32.61 20.36 1.53
CA ARG A 430 -32.58 21.52 2.45
C ARG A 430 -32.97 22.85 1.78
N ASP A 431 -32.74 22.99 0.49
CA ASP A 431 -33.07 24.17 -0.31
C ASP A 431 -34.36 24.02 -1.14
N GLY A 432 -35.08 22.90 -0.97
CA GLY A 432 -36.30 22.58 -1.71
C GLY A 432 -36.07 22.34 -3.21
N ARG A 433 -34.81 22.15 -3.64
CA ARG A 433 -34.47 21.95 -5.06
C ARG A 433 -34.12 20.49 -5.32
N SER A 434 -34.98 19.79 -6.04
CA SER A 434 -34.70 18.41 -6.45
C SER A 434 -33.49 18.33 -7.36
N ARG A 435 -32.61 17.38 -7.05
CA ARG A 435 -31.49 16.95 -7.90
C ARG A 435 -31.66 15.49 -8.34
N GLY A 436 -32.92 15.03 -8.35
CA GLY A 436 -33.32 13.68 -8.71
C GLY A 436 -33.93 12.91 -7.55
N ASP A 437 -34.95 12.10 -7.86
CA ASP A 437 -35.78 11.41 -6.85
C ASP A 437 -35.06 10.25 -6.16
N MET A 438 -33.89 9.86 -6.67
CA MET A 438 -33.03 8.81 -6.10
C MET A 438 -31.97 9.37 -5.14
N TYR A 439 -31.97 10.68 -4.88
CA TYR A 439 -30.96 11.32 -4.03
C TYR A 439 -31.61 12.20 -2.96
N LYS A 440 -30.85 12.53 -1.93
CA LYS A 440 -31.26 13.42 -0.84
C LYS A 440 -30.04 14.08 -0.20
N HIS A 441 -30.30 15.13 0.56
CA HIS A 441 -29.37 15.59 1.58
C HIS A 441 -29.33 14.62 2.78
N PHE A 442 -28.12 14.42 3.30
CA PHE A 442 -27.80 13.52 4.40
C PHE A 442 -26.79 14.15 5.38
N GLY A 443 -26.71 13.60 6.58
CA GLY A 443 -25.97 14.17 7.70
C GLY A 443 -25.88 13.25 8.91
N GLY A 444 -25.39 13.79 10.02
CA GLY A 444 -25.08 13.04 11.24
C GLY A 444 -23.69 12.42 11.20
N THR A 445 -23.22 11.91 12.35
CA THR A 445 -22.02 11.04 12.38
C THR A 445 -22.19 9.81 11.48
N SER A 446 -23.44 9.47 11.13
CA SER A 446 -23.82 8.45 10.15
C SER A 446 -23.40 8.76 8.71
N SER A 447 -23.18 10.02 8.35
CA SER A 447 -22.62 10.41 7.06
C SER A 447 -21.08 10.49 7.11
N ALA A 448 -20.53 10.90 8.26
CA ALA A 448 -19.10 11.01 8.48
C ALA A 448 -18.40 9.63 8.51
N THR A 449 -18.99 8.66 9.19
CA THR A 449 -18.44 7.30 9.35
C THR A 449 -18.21 6.56 8.03
N PRO A 450 -19.20 6.44 7.12
CA PRO A 450 -18.99 5.78 5.83
C PRO A 450 -18.03 6.54 4.91
N LEU A 451 -17.95 7.87 5.02
CA LEU A 451 -16.93 8.64 4.30
C LEU A 451 -15.52 8.19 4.73
N VAL A 452 -15.26 8.06 6.04
CA VAL A 452 -13.99 7.53 6.55
C VAL A 452 -13.79 6.06 6.16
N ALA A 453 -14.86 5.26 6.09
CA ALA A 453 -14.78 3.87 5.64
C ALA A 453 -14.32 3.76 4.17
N GLY A 454 -14.86 4.61 3.28
CA GLY A 454 -14.38 4.71 1.90
C GLY A 454 -12.93 5.19 1.82
N ILE A 455 -12.52 6.14 2.67
CA ILE A 455 -11.11 6.56 2.76
C ILE A 455 -10.20 5.42 3.23
N CYS A 456 -10.65 4.59 4.18
CA CYS A 456 -9.93 3.37 4.57
C CYS A 456 -9.78 2.41 3.38
N ALA A 457 -10.79 2.32 2.51
CA ALA A 457 -10.70 1.50 1.31
C ALA A 457 -9.66 2.04 0.31
N LEU A 458 -9.53 3.37 0.18
CA LEU A 458 -8.44 3.98 -0.59
C LEU A 458 -7.06 3.69 0.02
N ILE A 459 -6.92 3.77 1.35
CA ILE A 459 -5.69 3.40 2.08
C ILE A 459 -5.30 1.95 1.79
N LEU A 460 -6.24 1.01 1.91
CA LEU A 460 -5.99 -0.41 1.63
C LEU A 460 -5.79 -0.70 0.14
N SER A 461 -6.37 0.09 -0.75
CA SER A 461 -6.09 0.01 -2.19
C SER A 461 -4.64 0.44 -2.50
N ALA A 462 -4.15 1.47 -1.82
CA ALA A 462 -2.76 1.90 -1.91
C ALA A 462 -1.81 0.80 -1.39
N ASN A 463 -2.12 0.26 -0.20
CA ASN A 463 -1.31 -0.73 0.48
C ASN A 463 -2.17 -1.81 1.17
N PRO A 464 -2.39 -2.98 0.53
CA PRO A 464 -3.22 -4.05 1.08
C PRO A 464 -2.57 -4.81 2.24
N ASP A 465 -1.29 -4.55 2.53
CA ASP A 465 -0.55 -5.24 3.59
C ASP A 465 -0.67 -4.58 4.96
N LEU A 466 -1.26 -3.39 5.03
CA LEU A 466 -1.52 -2.70 6.28
C LEU A 466 -2.49 -3.50 7.16
N THR A 467 -2.17 -3.56 8.44
CA THR A 467 -3.06 -4.04 9.50
C THR A 467 -4.12 -2.99 9.85
N ALA A 468 -5.23 -3.41 10.47
CA ALA A 468 -6.28 -2.50 10.93
C ALA A 468 -5.75 -1.40 11.85
N ARG A 469 -4.82 -1.75 12.74
CA ARG A 469 -4.13 -0.81 13.63
C ARG A 469 -3.32 0.22 12.84
N GLU A 470 -2.55 -0.20 11.83
CA GLU A 470 -1.78 0.72 11.01
C GLU A 470 -2.67 1.66 10.19
N VAL A 471 -3.82 1.18 9.68
CA VAL A 471 -4.80 2.07 9.02
C VAL A 471 -5.31 3.14 9.99
N LYS A 472 -5.67 2.74 11.22
CA LYS A 472 -6.08 3.69 12.28
C LYS A 472 -4.98 4.71 12.60
N GLU A 473 -3.73 4.26 12.74
CA GLU A 473 -2.57 5.13 12.97
C GLU A 473 -2.33 6.12 11.81
N ILE A 474 -2.49 5.68 10.56
CA ILE A 474 -2.37 6.54 9.37
C ILE A 474 -3.43 7.64 9.43
N LEU A 475 -4.71 7.30 9.66
CA LEU A 475 -5.77 8.30 9.76
C LEU A 475 -5.49 9.34 10.85
N GLN A 476 -5.07 8.88 12.03
CA GLN A 476 -4.80 9.76 13.18
C GLN A 476 -3.59 10.68 12.95
N SER A 477 -2.52 10.15 12.37
CA SER A 477 -1.29 10.92 12.14
C SER A 477 -1.37 11.89 10.96
N THR A 478 -2.29 11.66 10.02
CA THR A 478 -2.43 12.46 8.79
C THR A 478 -3.61 13.44 8.82
N ALA A 479 -4.48 13.35 9.82
CA ALA A 479 -5.62 14.24 9.99
C ALA A 479 -5.22 15.73 10.10
N ASP A 480 -6.02 16.59 9.47
CA ASP A 480 -5.87 18.03 9.55
C ASP A 480 -6.37 18.54 10.90
N LYS A 481 -5.51 19.26 11.62
CA LYS A 481 -5.91 19.94 12.86
C LYS A 481 -6.83 21.10 12.53
N ILE A 482 -8.04 21.08 13.08
CA ILE A 482 -9.10 22.06 12.85
C ILE A 482 -9.59 22.60 14.19
N GLY A 483 -10.24 23.76 14.22
CA GLY A 483 -10.50 24.48 15.47
C GLY A 483 -9.26 25.22 15.98
N GLN A 484 -9.20 25.45 17.29
CA GLN A 484 -8.14 26.22 17.93
C GLN A 484 -7.02 25.31 18.45
N SER A 485 -5.77 25.77 18.39
CA SER A 485 -4.62 24.96 18.80
C SER A 485 -4.66 24.51 20.26
N TYR A 486 -5.25 25.32 21.16
CA TYR A 486 -5.40 24.98 22.58
C TYR A 486 -6.41 23.85 22.84
N GLU A 487 -7.25 23.48 21.86
CA GLU A 487 -8.17 22.34 21.97
C GLU A 487 -7.43 21.00 21.83
N TYR A 488 -6.14 21.02 21.47
CA TYR A 488 -5.31 19.82 21.30
C TYR A 488 -4.27 19.69 22.43
N THR A 489 -4.30 18.55 23.12
CA THR A 489 -3.27 18.13 24.08
C THR A 489 -2.60 16.87 23.55
N GLY A 490 -1.28 16.89 23.40
CA GLY A 490 -0.53 15.75 22.83
C GLY A 490 -0.94 15.38 21.40
N GLY A 491 -1.47 16.35 20.64
CA GLY A 491 -1.97 16.13 19.27
C GLY A 491 -3.40 15.58 19.20
N HIS A 492 -4.09 15.36 20.32
CA HIS A 492 -5.49 14.91 20.37
C HIS A 492 -6.40 15.98 20.99
N SER A 493 -7.62 16.10 20.48
CA SER A 493 -8.69 16.94 21.02
C SER A 493 -9.88 16.05 21.38
N LEU A 494 -10.49 16.30 22.55
CA LEU A 494 -11.74 15.62 22.92
C LEU A 494 -12.85 15.87 21.89
N LYS A 495 -12.87 17.06 21.29
CA LYS A 495 -13.88 17.50 20.33
C LYS A 495 -13.59 17.02 18.91
N TYR A 496 -12.33 17.06 18.48
CA TYR A 496 -11.96 16.76 17.08
C TYR A 496 -11.21 15.45 16.89
N GLY A 497 -10.96 14.68 17.95
CA GLY A 497 -10.04 13.55 17.92
C GLY A 497 -8.65 14.01 17.50
N TYR A 498 -8.07 13.32 16.52
CA TYR A 498 -6.82 13.75 15.90
C TYR A 498 -7.02 14.81 14.79
N GLY A 499 -8.24 15.27 14.53
CA GLY A 499 -8.56 16.27 13.51
C GLY A 499 -9.54 15.76 12.47
N ARG A 500 -9.75 16.57 11.42
CA ARG A 500 -10.54 16.16 10.26
C ARG A 500 -9.74 15.20 9.39
N VAL A 501 -10.37 14.12 8.93
CA VAL A 501 -9.73 13.17 8.01
C VAL A 501 -9.22 13.88 6.75
N ASN A 502 -8.04 13.49 6.29
CA ASN A 502 -7.43 13.95 5.04
C ASN A 502 -7.01 12.72 4.21
N ALA A 503 -7.82 12.39 3.20
CA ALA A 503 -7.63 11.19 2.38
C ALA A 503 -6.32 11.26 1.58
N ASP A 504 -5.96 12.42 1.06
CA ASP A 504 -4.73 12.60 0.27
C ASP A 504 -3.47 12.27 1.08
N LYS A 505 -3.35 12.85 2.28
CA LYS A 505 -2.23 12.59 3.20
C LYS A 505 -2.23 11.13 3.67
N ALA A 506 -3.39 10.57 3.97
CA ALA A 506 -3.52 9.18 4.40
C ALA A 506 -3.05 8.19 3.32
N VAL A 507 -3.47 8.41 2.06
CA VAL A 507 -3.03 7.60 0.92
C VAL A 507 -1.54 7.79 0.64
N ALA A 508 -1.02 9.01 0.72
CA ALA A 508 0.42 9.27 0.59
C ALA A 508 1.23 8.46 1.61
N GLU A 509 0.82 8.43 2.87
CA GLU A 509 1.50 7.65 3.90
C GLU A 509 1.38 6.14 3.65
N ALA A 510 0.23 5.66 3.19
CA ALA A 510 0.04 4.26 2.83
C ALA A 510 0.98 3.81 1.70
N LEU A 511 1.13 4.63 0.65
CA LEU A 511 2.08 4.41 -0.45
C LEU A 511 3.53 4.43 0.05
N ARG A 512 3.90 5.41 0.88
CA ARG A 512 5.23 5.50 1.47
C ARG A 512 5.58 4.25 2.30
N ARG A 513 4.63 3.75 3.11
CA ARG A 513 4.82 2.51 3.88
C ARG A 513 4.95 1.29 2.98
N LYS A 514 4.22 1.23 1.86
CA LYS A 514 4.35 0.14 0.87
C LYS A 514 5.73 0.14 0.23
N GLU A 515 6.25 1.30 -0.14
CA GLU A 515 7.60 1.43 -0.69
C GLU A 515 8.68 1.06 0.32
N ALA A 516 8.53 1.47 1.57
CA ALA A 516 9.45 1.12 2.65
C ALA A 516 9.41 -0.38 3.04
N ALA A 517 8.27 -1.05 2.80
CA ALA A 517 8.09 -2.48 3.07
C ALA A 517 8.60 -3.38 1.93
N LYS A 518 8.92 -2.84 0.75
CA LYS A 518 9.59 -3.61 -0.31
C LYS A 518 10.96 -4.04 0.23
N PRO A 519 11.26 -5.35 0.29
CA PRO A 519 12.59 -5.78 0.66
C PRO A 519 13.58 -5.17 -0.33
N VAL A 520 14.64 -4.56 0.18
CA VAL A 520 15.84 -4.35 -0.63
C VAL A 520 16.37 -5.75 -0.92
N VAL A 521 16.04 -6.30 -2.09
CA VAL A 521 16.63 -7.54 -2.58
C VAL A 521 18.11 -7.25 -2.80
N VAL A 522 18.93 -7.69 -1.86
CA VAL A 522 20.36 -7.88 -2.10
C VAL A 522 20.47 -9.32 -2.56
N GLU A 523 20.61 -9.54 -3.86
CA GLU A 523 20.95 -10.85 -4.42
C GLU A 523 22.24 -11.34 -3.75
N VAL A 524 22.17 -12.46 -3.03
CA VAL A 524 23.36 -13.25 -2.69
C VAL A 524 23.52 -14.27 -3.81
N SER A 525 24.06 -13.82 -4.93
CA SER A 525 24.53 -14.73 -5.97
C SER A 525 25.78 -15.43 -5.43
N GLN A 526 25.71 -16.77 -5.35
CA GLN A 526 26.77 -17.74 -5.05
C GLN A 526 26.76 -18.35 -3.64
N GLY A 527 26.85 -19.68 -3.62
CA GLY A 527 27.15 -20.47 -2.43
C GLY A 527 28.43 -19.97 -1.76
N ILE A 528 28.38 -19.89 -0.42
CA ILE A 528 29.42 -19.28 0.42
C ILE A 528 30.72 -20.10 0.31
N SER A 529 31.64 -19.60 -0.51
CA SER A 529 33.01 -20.13 -0.66
C SER A 529 34.04 -19.39 0.21
N SER A 530 33.67 -18.24 0.77
CA SER A 530 34.51 -17.44 1.69
C SER A 530 33.67 -16.48 2.56
N GLY A 531 34.22 -16.07 3.72
CA GLY A 531 33.53 -15.30 4.76
C GLY A 531 33.38 -13.79 4.52
N GLN A 532 33.00 -13.35 3.32
CA GLN A 532 32.66 -11.94 3.07
C GLN A 532 31.16 -11.76 2.80
N GLY A 533 30.49 -10.90 3.58
CA GLY A 533 29.05 -10.61 3.50
C GLY A 533 28.56 -9.68 4.62
N LEU A 534 27.33 -9.20 4.53
CA LEU A 534 26.67 -8.42 5.60
C LEU A 534 25.93 -9.38 6.54
N PHE A 535 26.37 -9.46 7.78
CA PHE A 535 25.79 -10.33 8.81
C PHE A 535 25.14 -9.48 9.89
N ARG A 536 23.94 -9.85 10.37
CA ARG A 536 23.27 -9.16 11.48
C ARG A 536 23.36 -10.03 12.75
N PHE A 537 24.07 -9.54 13.75
CA PHE A 537 24.16 -10.12 15.08
C PHE A 537 24.14 -9.02 16.14
N GLY A 538 23.59 -9.31 17.33
CA GLY A 538 23.69 -8.41 18.48
C GLY A 538 25.04 -8.58 19.16
N VAL A 539 25.87 -7.53 19.17
CA VAL A 539 27.17 -7.53 19.88
C VAL A 539 27.10 -6.48 20.98
N THR A 540 27.27 -6.93 22.22
CA THR A 540 27.44 -6.07 23.38
C THR A 540 28.88 -6.15 23.84
N LYS A 541 29.48 -5.00 24.17
CA LYS A 541 30.84 -4.96 24.73
C LYS A 541 30.79 -5.58 26.13
N GLN A 542 31.48 -6.69 26.32
CA GLN A 542 31.65 -7.33 27.62
C GLN A 542 32.81 -6.64 28.37
N GLU A 543 32.60 -6.24 29.62
CA GLU A 543 33.71 -5.81 30.48
C GLU A 543 34.64 -6.98 30.76
N ALA A 544 35.95 -6.75 30.75
CA ALA A 544 37.00 -7.76 30.91
C ALA A 544 37.17 -8.19 32.39
N VAL A 545 36.07 -8.59 33.01
CA VAL A 545 36.00 -9.00 34.42
C VAL A 545 35.39 -10.40 34.51
N GLY A 546 35.93 -11.23 35.40
CA GLY A 546 35.46 -12.60 35.62
C GLY A 546 36.26 -13.67 34.88
N TRP A 547 35.68 -14.87 34.75
CA TRP A 547 36.32 -16.09 34.30
C TRP A 547 35.46 -16.81 33.25
N GLY A 548 36.10 -17.52 32.33
CA GLY A 548 35.41 -18.36 31.33
C GLY A 548 36.27 -19.51 30.85
N ILE A 549 35.73 -20.37 29.99
CA ILE A 549 36.46 -21.53 29.45
C ILE A 549 36.93 -21.24 28.03
N GLN A 550 38.23 -21.03 27.83
CA GLN A 550 38.79 -20.85 26.51
C GLN A 550 38.94 -22.21 25.83
N ILE A 551 38.38 -22.32 24.63
CA ILE A 551 38.35 -23.59 23.87
C ILE A 551 39.29 -23.59 22.67
N GLY A 552 39.78 -22.43 22.24
CA GLY A 552 40.64 -22.31 21.06
C GLY A 552 40.98 -20.87 20.69
N ALA A 553 41.92 -20.74 19.76
CA ALA A 553 42.28 -19.48 19.10
C ALA A 553 42.23 -19.69 17.58
N PHE A 554 41.64 -18.75 16.87
CA PHE A 554 41.37 -18.85 15.43
C PHE A 554 41.90 -17.61 14.72
N PHE A 555 42.34 -17.78 13.47
CA PHE A 555 42.83 -16.70 12.61
C PHE A 555 41.80 -16.23 11.59
N ASP A 556 40.77 -17.03 11.33
CA ASP A 556 39.69 -16.72 10.38
C ASP A 556 38.40 -16.40 11.14
N TYR A 557 37.90 -15.18 10.95
CA TYR A 557 36.70 -14.67 11.58
C TYR A 557 35.43 -15.45 11.21
N GLY A 558 35.35 -15.99 9.98
CA GLY A 558 34.20 -16.79 9.56
C GLY A 558 34.05 -18.07 10.38
N ASN A 559 35.18 -18.71 10.70
CA ASN A 559 35.20 -19.90 11.56
C ASN A 559 34.81 -19.57 13.00
N VAL A 560 35.12 -18.37 13.48
CA VAL A 560 34.77 -17.93 14.85
C VAL A 560 33.26 -17.80 15.02
N LEU A 561 32.55 -17.26 14.03
CA LEU A 561 31.10 -17.12 14.06
C LEU A 561 30.37 -18.47 14.07
N ILE A 562 30.81 -19.41 13.22
CA ILE A 562 30.27 -20.77 13.16
C ILE A 562 30.48 -21.50 14.49
N GLN A 563 31.67 -21.34 15.09
CA GLN A 563 31.96 -21.98 16.37
C GLN A 563 31.17 -21.35 17.52
N ALA A 564 31.07 -20.02 17.58
CA ALA A 564 30.30 -19.33 18.61
C ALA A 564 28.83 -19.79 18.64
N GLU A 565 28.17 -19.90 17.49
CA GLU A 565 26.79 -20.36 17.42
C GLU A 565 26.63 -21.82 17.90
N LYS A 566 27.52 -22.72 17.46
CA LYS A 566 27.51 -24.13 17.88
C LYS A 566 27.68 -24.27 19.39
N LEU A 567 28.61 -23.54 19.98
CA LEU A 567 28.93 -23.60 21.40
C LEU A 567 27.82 -23.01 22.27
N GLN A 568 27.22 -21.90 21.83
CA GLN A 568 26.09 -21.29 22.54
C GLN A 568 24.91 -22.27 22.62
N LYS A 569 24.58 -22.94 21.49
CA LYS A 569 23.55 -24.00 21.46
C LYS A 569 23.91 -25.21 22.32
N GLN A 570 25.17 -25.64 22.29
CA GLN A 570 25.61 -26.86 22.97
C GLN A 570 25.69 -26.70 24.50
N PHE A 571 26.17 -25.56 25.00
CA PHE A 571 26.41 -25.36 26.42
C PHE A 571 25.41 -24.42 27.10
N ASN A 572 24.54 -23.77 26.33
CA ASN A 572 23.58 -22.78 26.81
C ASN A 572 24.22 -21.69 27.70
N GLN A 573 25.39 -21.22 27.25
CA GLN A 573 26.18 -20.18 27.92
C GLN A 573 26.53 -19.08 26.91
N PRO A 574 26.71 -17.82 27.36
CA PRO A 574 27.16 -16.75 26.48
C PRO A 574 28.57 -17.06 25.95
N ILE A 575 28.84 -16.68 24.69
CA ILE A 575 30.16 -16.85 24.08
C ILE A 575 30.85 -15.50 24.03
N VAL A 576 32.02 -15.43 24.65
CA VAL A 576 32.88 -14.25 24.66
C VAL A 576 33.99 -14.47 23.64
N VAL A 577 34.18 -13.50 22.74
CA VAL A 577 35.26 -13.53 21.76
C VAL A 577 36.20 -12.37 22.03
N SER A 578 37.44 -12.70 22.35
CA SER A 578 38.52 -11.72 22.46
C SER A 578 39.21 -11.56 21.12
N ILE A 579 39.35 -10.32 20.65
CA ILE A 579 39.92 -9.95 19.36
C ILE A 579 41.21 -9.18 19.63
N ASN A 580 42.35 -9.76 19.27
CA ASN A 580 43.68 -9.20 19.54
C ASN A 580 44.58 -9.29 18.31
N GLU A 581 45.66 -8.51 18.25
CA GLU A 581 46.71 -8.68 17.23
C GLU A 581 47.91 -9.46 17.80
N LEU A 582 48.39 -10.45 17.04
CA LEU A 582 49.59 -11.20 17.35
C LEU A 582 50.46 -11.32 16.09
N SER A 583 51.68 -10.77 16.13
CA SER A 583 52.62 -10.78 15.01
C SER A 583 52.03 -10.27 13.68
N GLY A 584 51.26 -9.18 13.75
CA GLY A 584 50.64 -8.55 12.58
C GLY A 584 49.42 -9.28 12.01
N LYS A 585 48.85 -10.26 12.74
CA LYS A 585 47.62 -10.96 12.35
C LYS A 585 46.58 -10.88 13.47
N THR A 586 45.32 -10.66 13.11
CA THR A 586 44.19 -10.70 14.05
C THR A 586 43.96 -12.14 14.53
N VAL A 587 43.86 -12.31 15.84
CA VAL A 587 43.62 -13.57 16.52
C VAL A 587 42.34 -13.45 17.34
N TYR A 588 41.47 -14.43 17.17
CA TYR A 588 40.19 -14.53 17.85
C TYR A 588 40.24 -15.65 18.88
N LYS A 589 40.16 -15.33 20.17
CA LYS A 589 40.10 -16.32 21.26
C LYS A 589 38.65 -16.51 21.66
N VAL A 590 38.15 -17.74 21.57
CA VAL A 590 36.75 -18.07 21.86
C VAL A 590 36.63 -18.67 23.26
N VAL A 591 35.75 -18.08 24.07
CA VAL A 591 35.55 -18.42 25.48
C VAL A 591 34.08 -18.69 25.74
N VAL A 592 33.79 -19.81 26.40
CA VAL A 592 32.44 -20.23 26.78
C VAL A 592 32.16 -19.77 28.22
N GLY A 593 31.11 -18.98 28.39
CA GLY A 593 30.65 -18.43 29.66
C GLY A 593 31.45 -17.20 30.16
N ALA A 594 30.81 -16.43 31.04
CA ALA A 594 31.42 -15.32 31.78
C ALA A 594 30.93 -15.37 33.24
N PHE A 595 31.79 -15.81 34.15
CA PHE A 595 31.48 -16.09 35.55
C PHE A 595 32.21 -15.13 36.47
N SER A 596 31.57 -14.69 37.55
CA SER A 596 32.21 -13.84 38.55
C SER A 596 33.25 -14.59 39.40
N GLN A 597 33.12 -15.92 39.53
CA GLN A 597 34.01 -16.77 40.33
C GLN A 597 34.68 -17.85 39.47
N LYS A 598 35.98 -18.07 39.70
CA LYS A 598 36.77 -19.10 38.99
C LYS A 598 36.19 -20.51 39.18
N ALA A 599 35.68 -20.82 40.37
CA ALA A 599 35.13 -22.13 40.70
C ALA A 599 33.91 -22.50 39.83
N ASP A 600 33.11 -21.53 39.40
CA ASP A 600 31.95 -21.79 38.54
C ASP A 600 32.35 -21.99 37.07
N ALA A 601 33.38 -21.27 36.62
CA ALA A 601 34.03 -21.56 35.34
C ALA A 601 34.67 -22.95 35.34
N ASP A 602 35.38 -23.34 36.41
CA ASP A 602 36.03 -24.67 36.52
C ASP A 602 35.00 -25.82 36.47
N LYS A 603 33.81 -25.64 37.07
CA LYS A 603 32.69 -26.60 36.94
C LYS A 603 32.23 -26.74 35.49
N LEU A 604 32.01 -25.62 34.79
CA LEU A 604 31.68 -25.64 33.37
C LEU A 604 32.80 -26.28 32.53
N GLY A 605 34.06 -26.06 32.90
CA GLY A 605 35.22 -26.64 32.23
C GLY A 605 35.20 -28.17 32.18
N GLN A 606 34.67 -28.82 33.22
CA GLN A 606 34.47 -30.27 33.22
C GLN A 606 33.41 -30.69 32.18
N THR A 607 32.30 -29.96 32.09
CA THR A 607 31.23 -30.18 31.10
C THR A 607 31.70 -29.92 29.67
N VAL A 608 32.47 -28.86 29.44
CA VAL A 608 33.00 -28.50 28.12
C VAL A 608 34.00 -29.54 27.61
N LYS A 609 34.85 -30.07 28.50
CA LYS A 609 35.76 -31.17 28.16
C LYS A 609 35.01 -32.46 27.82
N ALA A 610 33.97 -32.79 28.58
CA ALA A 610 33.11 -33.93 28.28
C ALA A 610 32.34 -33.78 26.94
N GLY A 611 32.06 -32.54 26.53
CA GLY A 611 31.39 -32.19 25.27
C GLY A 611 32.28 -32.18 24.02
N GLY A 612 33.52 -32.69 24.09
CA GLY A 612 34.43 -32.86 22.94
C GLY A 612 35.60 -31.88 22.86
N TYR A 613 35.74 -30.94 23.81
CA TYR A 613 36.80 -29.93 23.82
C TYR A 613 37.86 -30.26 24.91
N SER A 614 38.57 -31.38 24.73
CA SER A 614 39.52 -31.90 25.74
C SER A 614 40.65 -30.93 26.11
N GLY A 615 41.04 -30.05 25.18
CA GLY A 615 42.05 -29.00 25.37
C GLY A 615 41.54 -27.71 26.03
N ALA A 616 40.25 -27.62 26.38
CA ALA A 616 39.68 -26.42 26.98
C ALA A 616 40.26 -26.14 28.38
N PHE A 617 40.44 -24.88 28.73
CA PHE A 617 40.98 -24.50 30.04
C PHE A 617 40.37 -23.19 30.56
N THR A 618 40.35 -23.05 31.88
CA THR A 618 39.82 -21.87 32.56
C THR A 618 40.74 -20.67 32.36
N ARG A 619 40.14 -19.54 31.99
CA ARG A 619 40.83 -18.30 31.64
C ARG A 619 40.22 -17.12 32.39
N ASN A 620 41.05 -16.22 32.90
CA ASN A 620 40.58 -14.93 33.40
C ASN A 620 40.28 -14.02 32.20
N LEU A 621 39.11 -13.39 32.17
CA LEU A 621 38.68 -12.53 31.07
C LEU A 621 39.50 -11.22 31.02
N ALA A 622 40.11 -10.81 32.13
CA ALA A 622 41.04 -9.69 32.15
C ALA A 622 42.32 -9.99 31.35
N ASP A 623 42.75 -11.26 31.25
CA ASP A 623 43.95 -11.68 30.51
C ASP A 623 43.71 -11.79 28.99
N LEU A 624 42.53 -11.34 28.53
CA LEU A 624 42.06 -11.41 27.15
C LEU A 624 41.77 -10.03 26.54
N ALA A 625 41.65 -9.00 27.37
CA ALA A 625 41.76 -7.60 26.97
C ALA A 625 43.23 -7.23 26.85
#